data_AF-A0A7Y7QJW9-F1
#
_entry.id   AF-A0A7Y7QJW9-F1
#
_cell.length_a   1.000
_cell.length_b   1.000
_cell.length_c   1.000
_cell.angle_alpha   90.00
_cell.angle_beta   90.00
_cell.angle_gamma   90.00
#
_symmetry.space_group_name_H-M   'P 1'
#
loop_
_entity.id
_entity.type
_entity.pdbx_description
1 polymer ?
#
loop_
_entity_poly.entity_id
_entity_poly.type
_entity_poly.pdbx_seq_one_letter_code
_entity_poly.pdbx_strand_id
1 'polypeptide(L)'
;MIFITKNYFFGGKVDFENSIIEDNYISPVSIEEDYPNINYEKLNKKVEEKIISNLSSAAKFKYNFLPEELFFESELKTYLDSIDSFLNSKIIEPKISFLELFLNKQKGEVRGKMKNKSIHLFGVYNMKEAESLSVTIHEFGHFLDLYILEKKVTKDISDFFYEISWINTTTLKPSMEQKDFVSGYSMTNKYEDFAESFTYYILHNNDFYEKSLLSETLKKKYDFFSDYIFRNDEFKTNSYKTINYISDYYRDITKIEYSLQNFLQYLKK
;
A
#
# COMPACT_ATOMS: atom_id res chain seq x y z
N MET A 1 -1.62 50.51 -25.48
CA MET A 1 -2.24 50.34 -24.15
C MET A 1 -1.17 49.73 -23.26
N ILE A 2 -0.58 50.54 -22.38
CA ILE A 2 0.65 50.23 -21.64
C ILE A 2 0.24 49.73 -20.26
N PHE A 3 0.64 48.50 -19.91
CA PHE A 3 0.48 47.97 -18.56
C PHE A 3 1.56 48.54 -17.65
N ILE A 4 1.15 49.28 -16.63
CA ILE A 4 2.01 49.77 -15.55
C ILE A 4 2.03 48.70 -14.45
N THR A 5 3.20 48.12 -14.23
CA THR A 5 3.52 47.27 -13.08
C THR A 5 3.53 48.09 -11.80
N LYS A 6 2.75 47.70 -10.78
CA LYS A 6 2.93 48.17 -9.40
C LYS A 6 3.53 47.05 -8.56
N ASN A 7 4.84 47.15 -8.34
CA ASN A 7 5.55 46.49 -7.27
C ASN A 7 5.04 47.02 -5.93
N TYR A 8 4.60 46.14 -5.05
CA TYR A 8 4.60 46.40 -3.61
C TYR A 8 5.58 45.42 -2.96
N PHE A 9 6.75 45.98 -2.61
CA PHE A 9 7.70 45.40 -1.67
C PHE A 9 7.13 45.58 -0.26
N PHE A 10 6.82 44.47 0.42
CA PHE A 10 7.06 44.30 1.85
C PHE A 10 8.07 43.14 1.91
N GLY A 11 9.30 43.29 2.39
CA GLY A 11 9.65 43.95 3.64
C GLY A 11 9.68 42.95 4.79
N GLY A 12 10.27 41.77 4.56
CA GLY A 12 10.54 40.77 5.60
C GLY A 12 11.50 39.72 5.05
N LYS A 13 12.74 39.71 5.54
CA LYS A 13 13.62 38.54 5.40
C LYS A 13 12.96 37.41 6.18
N VAL A 14 12.38 36.46 5.48
CA VAL A 14 12.09 35.14 6.04
C VAL A 14 13.25 34.27 5.59
N ASP A 15 14.11 33.91 6.53
CA ASP A 15 15.16 32.94 6.32
C ASP A 15 14.48 31.62 5.91
N PHE A 16 14.66 31.24 4.64
CA PHE A 16 14.27 29.94 4.12
C PHE A 16 15.26 28.90 4.65
N GLU A 17 15.11 28.54 5.93
CA GLU A 17 15.61 27.25 6.40
C GLU A 17 14.61 26.17 6.02
N ASN A 18 15.13 25.17 5.31
CA ASN A 18 14.44 23.97 4.87
C ASN A 18 13.60 23.35 6.00
N SER A 19 12.27 23.49 5.94
CA SER A 19 11.36 22.61 6.68
C SER A 19 10.59 21.75 5.68
N ILE A 20 11.29 20.82 5.04
CA ILE A 20 10.65 19.58 4.60
C ILE A 20 10.35 18.84 5.90
N ILE A 21 9.15 19.04 6.44
CA ILE A 21 8.63 18.11 7.43
C ILE A 21 8.37 16.84 6.63
N GLU A 22 9.35 15.94 6.59
CA GLU A 22 9.09 14.54 6.28
C GLU A 22 8.15 14.06 7.39
N ASP A 23 6.85 14.07 7.12
CA ASP A 23 5.87 13.36 7.93
C ASP A 23 6.29 11.89 7.90
N ASN A 24 7.03 11.48 8.93
CA ASN A 24 7.43 10.09 9.09
C ASN A 24 6.15 9.25 9.13
N TYR A 25 6.01 8.31 8.21
CA TYR A 25 4.97 7.30 8.28
C TYR A 25 5.07 6.60 9.63
N ILE A 26 4.06 6.80 10.48
CA ILE A 26 3.89 6.12 11.75
C ILE A 26 2.86 5.04 11.50
N SER A 27 3.31 3.79 11.38
CA SER A 27 2.41 2.64 11.43
C SER A 27 1.50 2.79 12.67
N PRO A 28 0.18 2.60 12.54
CA PRO A 28 -0.70 2.69 13.70
C PRO A 28 -0.23 1.71 14.78
N VAL A 29 -0.34 2.13 16.04
CA VAL A 29 -0.12 1.23 17.18
C VAL A 29 -1.12 0.09 17.04
N SER A 30 -0.62 -1.11 16.75
CA SER A 30 -1.39 -2.34 16.88
C SER A 30 -1.83 -2.43 18.34
N ILE A 31 -3.15 -2.46 18.57
CA ILE A 31 -3.67 -2.86 19.88
C ILE A 31 -3.17 -4.29 20.11
N GLU A 32 -2.41 -4.46 21.19
CA GLU A 32 -1.63 -5.64 21.58
C GLU A 32 -2.38 -6.95 21.36
N GLU A 33 -1.84 -7.78 20.48
CA GLU A 33 -1.71 -9.20 20.79
C GLU A 33 -0.27 -9.39 21.30
N ASP A 34 -0.14 -10.03 22.46
CA ASP A 34 1.10 -10.14 23.24
C ASP A 34 2.15 -10.94 22.44
N TYR A 35 3.12 -10.24 21.83
CA TYR A 35 4.17 -10.85 21.01
C TYR A 35 5.58 -10.40 21.46
N PRO A 36 6.57 -11.31 21.43
CA PRO A 36 7.91 -11.04 21.93
C PRO A 36 8.66 -10.01 21.07
N ASN A 37 9.24 -9.02 21.74
CA ASN A 37 9.99 -7.91 21.18
C ASN A 37 11.36 -8.38 20.65
N ILE A 38 11.56 -8.38 19.32
CA ILE A 38 12.82 -8.78 18.67
C ILE A 38 13.60 -7.53 18.25
N ASN A 39 14.85 -7.41 18.70
CA ASN A 39 15.76 -6.33 18.33
C ASN A 39 16.41 -6.59 16.96
N TYR A 40 15.87 -5.94 15.92
CA TYR A 40 16.28 -6.06 14.52
C TYR A 40 17.71 -5.54 14.22
N GLU A 41 18.23 -4.56 14.98
CA GLU A 41 19.59 -4.03 14.75
C GLU A 41 20.67 -5.08 15.02
N LYS A 42 20.40 -6.02 15.93
CA LYS A 42 21.35 -7.06 16.32
C LYS A 42 21.37 -8.26 15.36
N LEU A 43 20.31 -8.45 14.58
CA LEU A 43 20.20 -9.54 13.60
C LEU A 43 20.95 -9.21 12.29
N ASN A 44 20.95 -7.93 11.89
CA ASN A 44 21.52 -7.47 10.62
C ASN A 44 23.03 -7.71 10.48
N LYS A 45 23.80 -7.66 11.58
CA LYS A 45 25.27 -7.74 11.53
C LYS A 45 25.84 -9.14 11.23
N LYS A 46 25.00 -10.18 11.23
CA LYS A 46 25.39 -11.57 10.93
C LYS A 46 24.89 -12.07 9.58
N VAL A 47 23.98 -11.33 8.94
CA VAL A 47 23.28 -11.75 7.70
C VAL A 47 23.92 -11.15 6.45
N GLU A 48 24.72 -10.08 6.59
CA GLU A 48 25.34 -9.38 5.46
C GLU A 48 26.33 -10.22 4.61
N GLU A 49 26.78 -11.39 5.06
CA GLU A 49 27.84 -12.14 4.39
C GLU A 49 27.38 -13.19 3.36
N LYS A 50 26.08 -13.39 3.12
CA LYS A 50 25.63 -14.44 2.17
C LYS A 50 24.45 -14.07 1.28
N ILE A 51 24.53 -12.89 0.65
CA ILE A 51 23.62 -12.51 -0.43
C ILE A 51 23.72 -13.52 -1.58
N ILE A 52 22.70 -14.36 -1.76
CA ILE A 52 22.48 -15.08 -3.02
C ILE A 52 21.98 -14.04 -4.04
N SER A 53 22.95 -13.46 -4.76
CA SER A 53 22.69 -12.67 -5.95
C SER A 53 22.29 -13.60 -7.09
N ASN A 54 21.02 -13.96 -7.18
CA ASN A 54 20.45 -14.54 -8.39
C ASN A 54 19.01 -14.09 -8.54
N LEU A 55 18.84 -12.84 -8.94
CA LEU A 55 17.76 -12.34 -9.79
C LEU A 55 18.22 -10.96 -10.30
N SER A 56 18.89 -10.99 -11.45
CA SER A 56 19.21 -9.88 -12.37
C SER A 56 19.47 -8.49 -11.75
N SER A 57 20.69 -7.98 -11.89
CA SER A 57 21.09 -6.58 -11.63
C SER A 57 20.37 -5.52 -12.48
N ALA A 58 19.40 -5.92 -13.32
CA ALA A 58 18.50 -5.06 -14.07
C ALA A 58 17.03 -5.14 -13.60
N ALA A 59 16.72 -5.92 -12.55
CA ALA A 59 15.36 -6.06 -12.05
C ALA A 59 14.92 -4.82 -11.25
N LYS A 60 13.69 -4.34 -11.50
CA LYS A 60 13.06 -3.22 -10.76
C LYS A 60 12.74 -3.55 -9.30
N PHE A 61 12.91 -4.79 -8.89
CA PHE A 61 12.67 -5.22 -7.52
C PHE A 61 13.70 -6.26 -7.09
N LYS A 62 13.97 -6.29 -5.79
CA LYS A 62 14.97 -7.18 -5.17
C LYS A 62 14.35 -7.87 -3.96
N TYR A 63 14.44 -9.20 -3.92
CA TYR A 63 14.02 -10.01 -2.78
C TYR A 63 15.18 -10.22 -1.80
N ASN A 64 14.85 -10.11 -0.52
CA ASN A 64 15.72 -10.43 0.61
C ASN A 64 14.95 -11.38 1.54
N PHE A 65 15.59 -12.43 2.04
CA PHE A 65 14.93 -13.48 2.82
C PHE A 65 15.52 -13.56 4.23
N LEU A 66 14.67 -13.61 5.26
CA LEU A 66 15.11 -13.62 6.66
C LEU A 66 14.33 -14.63 7.52
N PRO A 67 14.98 -15.58 8.23
CA PRO A 67 16.35 -16.10 8.05
C PRO A 67 16.43 -17.21 6.98
N GLU A 68 17.50 -17.20 6.17
CA GLU A 68 17.73 -18.06 4.98
C GLU A 68 17.66 -19.58 5.22
N GLU A 69 17.99 -20.05 6.42
CA GLU A 69 18.25 -21.47 6.70
C GLU A 69 16.98 -22.35 6.83
N LEU A 70 15.79 -21.78 6.63
CA LEU A 70 14.53 -22.38 7.08
C LEU A 70 13.38 -22.32 6.07
N PHE A 71 13.68 -22.02 4.81
CA PHE A 71 12.71 -21.94 3.72
C PHE A 71 12.62 -23.27 2.95
N PHE A 72 11.44 -23.87 2.85
CA PHE A 72 11.19 -24.95 1.88
C PHE A 72 11.06 -24.33 0.48
N GLU A 73 11.95 -24.67 -0.44
CA GLU A 73 12.05 -24.06 -1.77
C GLU A 73 10.72 -24.07 -2.54
N SER A 74 9.93 -25.14 -2.44
CA SER A 74 8.68 -25.28 -3.18
C SER A 74 7.55 -24.37 -2.68
N GLU A 75 7.41 -24.18 -1.36
CA GLU A 75 6.40 -23.29 -0.79
C GLU A 75 6.79 -21.84 -1.02
N LEU A 76 8.06 -21.48 -0.79
CA LEU A 76 8.55 -20.13 -1.06
C LEU A 76 8.33 -19.72 -2.52
N LYS A 77 8.53 -20.67 -3.44
CA LYS A 77 8.34 -20.44 -4.86
C LYS A 77 6.92 -19.98 -5.20
N THR A 78 5.87 -20.53 -4.59
CA THR A 78 4.50 -20.13 -4.94
C THR A 78 4.19 -18.71 -4.48
N TYR A 79 4.64 -18.31 -3.28
CA TYR A 79 4.55 -16.93 -2.82
C TYR A 79 5.32 -15.96 -3.74
N LEU A 80 6.54 -16.33 -4.14
CA LEU A 80 7.33 -15.51 -5.06
C LEU A 80 6.66 -15.40 -6.43
N ASP A 81 6.18 -16.51 -7.00
CA ASP A 81 5.52 -16.52 -8.30
C ASP A 81 4.27 -15.61 -8.31
N SER A 82 3.50 -15.59 -7.21
CA SER A 82 2.31 -14.74 -7.09
C SER A 82 2.65 -13.26 -6.92
N ILE A 83 3.64 -12.93 -6.08
CA ILE A 83 4.16 -11.56 -5.93
C ILE A 83 4.78 -11.07 -7.25
N ASP A 84 5.60 -11.88 -7.90
CA ASP A 84 6.21 -11.58 -9.19
C ASP A 84 5.15 -11.35 -10.25
N SER A 85 4.09 -12.16 -10.30
CA SER A 85 2.99 -11.97 -11.25
C SER A 85 2.31 -10.62 -11.07
N PHE A 86 2.16 -10.14 -9.83
CA PHE A 86 1.61 -8.81 -9.55
C PHE A 86 2.58 -7.69 -9.94
N LEU A 87 3.82 -7.73 -9.42
CA LEU A 87 4.81 -6.67 -9.62
C LEU A 87 5.27 -6.54 -11.09
N ASN A 88 5.33 -7.66 -11.83
CA ASN A 88 5.68 -7.68 -13.25
C ASN A 88 4.49 -7.53 -14.20
N SER A 89 3.26 -7.37 -13.68
CA SER A 89 2.10 -7.15 -14.54
C SER A 89 2.26 -5.86 -15.32
N LYS A 90 1.72 -5.82 -16.56
CA LYS A 90 1.76 -4.62 -17.42
C LYS A 90 1.16 -3.38 -16.76
N ILE A 91 0.30 -3.59 -15.76
CA ILE A 91 -0.40 -2.54 -15.02
C ILE A 91 0.50 -1.94 -13.94
N ILE A 92 1.28 -2.77 -13.24
CA ILE A 92 2.03 -2.39 -12.04
C ILE A 92 3.49 -2.07 -12.35
N GLU A 93 4.16 -2.89 -13.18
CA GLU A 93 5.59 -2.77 -13.50
C GLU A 93 6.00 -1.35 -13.95
N PRO A 94 5.21 -0.63 -14.78
CA PRO A 94 5.60 0.71 -15.24
C PRO A 94 5.62 1.76 -14.11
N LYS A 95 4.97 1.47 -12.98
CA LYS A 95 4.88 2.37 -11.82
C LYS A 95 6.07 2.20 -10.87
N ILE A 96 6.86 1.14 -11.02
CA ILE A 96 7.99 0.82 -10.13
C ILE A 96 9.29 1.34 -10.72
N SER A 97 10.04 2.11 -9.93
CA SER A 97 11.43 2.49 -10.24
C SER A 97 12.42 1.52 -9.61
N PHE A 98 12.30 1.29 -8.30
CA PHE A 98 13.02 0.28 -7.54
C PHE A 98 12.26 -0.05 -6.25
N LEU A 99 12.15 -1.34 -5.89
CA LEU A 99 11.47 -1.81 -4.68
C LEU A 99 12.21 -2.99 -4.03
N GLU A 100 12.53 -2.91 -2.75
CA GLU A 100 13.05 -4.06 -2.01
C GLU A 100 11.95 -4.77 -1.24
N LEU A 101 11.92 -6.10 -1.29
CA LEU A 101 10.99 -6.94 -0.55
C LEU A 101 11.75 -7.83 0.42
N PHE A 102 11.35 -7.83 1.68
CA PHE A 102 11.90 -8.65 2.75
C PHE A 102 10.85 -9.66 3.19
N LEU A 103 11.09 -10.95 2.92
CA LEU A 103 10.21 -12.04 3.31
C LEU A 103 10.72 -12.65 4.62
N ASN A 104 9.97 -12.44 5.70
CA ASN A 104 10.34 -12.89 7.03
C ASN A 104 9.48 -14.10 7.43
N LYS A 105 10.14 -15.19 7.82
CA LYS A 105 9.45 -16.39 8.34
C LYS A 105 8.78 -16.13 9.68
N GLN A 106 9.44 -15.34 10.53
CA GLN A 106 8.98 -15.06 11.89
C GLN A 106 7.76 -14.14 11.84
N LYS A 107 6.80 -14.39 12.74
CA LYS A 107 5.70 -13.44 12.98
C LYS A 107 6.28 -12.15 13.56
N GLY A 108 5.82 -11.01 13.05
CA GLY A 108 6.04 -9.71 13.66
C GLY A 108 4.76 -9.24 14.35
N GLU A 109 4.81 -8.04 14.93
CA GLU A 109 3.63 -7.34 15.48
C GLU A 109 2.57 -7.07 14.39
N VAL A 110 3.02 -6.94 13.15
CA VAL A 110 2.22 -6.72 11.95
C VAL A 110 2.57 -7.76 10.88
N ARG A 111 1.68 -7.96 9.90
CA ARG A 111 1.91 -8.89 8.76
C ARG A 111 2.71 -8.26 7.63
N GLY A 112 2.64 -6.94 7.51
CA GLY A 112 3.36 -6.15 6.52
C GLY A 112 3.85 -4.85 7.14
N LYS A 113 4.95 -4.32 6.61
CA LYS A 113 5.46 -2.99 6.95
C LYS A 113 6.27 -2.41 5.81
N MET A 114 5.85 -1.28 5.28
CA MET A 114 6.64 -0.48 4.36
C MET A 114 7.49 0.55 5.14
N LYS A 115 8.80 0.58 4.88
CA LYS A 115 9.74 1.56 5.44
C LYS A 115 10.87 1.81 4.44
N ASN A 116 11.33 3.05 4.26
CA ASN A 116 12.52 3.37 3.46
C ASN A 116 12.54 2.73 2.05
N LYS A 117 11.41 2.72 1.33
CA LYS A 117 11.25 2.06 0.02
C LYS A 117 11.45 0.54 0.02
N SER A 118 11.39 -0.09 1.18
CA SER A 118 11.32 -1.55 1.32
C SER A 118 10.00 -1.98 1.94
N ILE A 119 9.49 -3.12 1.47
CA ILE A 119 8.34 -3.81 2.02
C ILE A 119 8.85 -4.99 2.83
N HIS A 120 8.42 -5.11 4.08
CA HIS A 120 8.72 -6.23 4.95
C HIS A 120 7.43 -7.02 5.19
N LEU A 121 7.40 -8.29 4.79
CA LEU A 121 6.32 -9.21 5.10
C LEU A 121 6.76 -10.12 6.23
N PHE A 122 5.89 -10.33 7.21
CA PHE A 122 6.17 -11.14 8.40
C PHE A 122 5.21 -12.30 8.52
N GLY A 123 5.73 -13.43 9.00
CA GLY A 123 4.95 -14.63 9.21
C GLY A 123 4.35 -15.18 7.92
N VAL A 124 5.02 -15.02 6.77
CA VAL A 124 4.51 -15.37 5.43
C VAL A 124 3.94 -16.79 5.38
N TYR A 125 4.59 -17.75 6.06
CA TYR A 125 4.15 -19.15 6.16
C TYR A 125 2.89 -19.40 6.99
N ASN A 126 2.49 -18.42 7.80
CA ASN A 126 1.29 -18.52 8.63
C ASN A 126 0.07 -17.93 7.92
N MET A 127 0.24 -17.38 6.71
CA MET A 127 -0.82 -16.80 5.90
C MET A 127 -1.12 -17.72 4.71
N LYS A 128 -2.36 -17.72 4.24
CA LYS A 128 -2.66 -18.32 2.93
C LYS A 128 -1.92 -17.52 1.85
N GLU A 129 -1.54 -18.15 0.74
CA GLU A 129 -0.87 -17.48 -0.39
C GLU A 129 -1.66 -16.25 -0.88
N ALA A 130 -2.99 -16.38 -1.02
CA ALA A 130 -3.86 -15.28 -1.41
C ALA A 130 -3.81 -14.10 -0.41
N GLU A 131 -3.81 -14.38 0.90
CA GLU A 131 -3.71 -13.35 1.94
C GLU A 131 -2.33 -12.69 1.92
N SER A 132 -1.25 -13.46 1.77
CA SER A 132 0.11 -12.93 1.66
C SER A 132 0.24 -11.96 0.47
N LEU A 133 -0.35 -12.30 -0.68
CA LEU A 133 -0.41 -11.39 -1.82
C LEU A 133 -1.28 -10.16 -1.52
N SER A 134 -2.41 -10.30 -0.83
CA SER A 134 -3.22 -9.14 -0.40
C SER A 134 -2.44 -8.18 0.50
N VAL A 135 -1.69 -8.72 1.48
CA VAL A 135 -0.81 -7.90 2.34
C VAL A 135 0.28 -7.24 1.50
N THR A 136 0.85 -7.94 0.53
CA THR A 136 1.84 -7.35 -0.39
C THR A 136 1.25 -6.18 -1.19
N ILE A 137 0.02 -6.33 -1.69
CA ILE A 137 -0.69 -5.28 -2.42
C ILE A 137 -0.98 -4.09 -1.51
N HIS A 138 -1.36 -4.32 -0.25
CA HIS A 138 -1.54 -3.28 0.76
C HIS A 138 -0.25 -2.49 0.99
N GLU A 139 0.87 -3.17 1.26
CA GLU A 139 2.17 -2.52 1.46
C GLU A 139 2.67 -1.80 0.21
N PHE A 140 2.34 -2.34 -0.97
CA PHE A 140 2.60 -1.66 -2.24
C PHE A 140 1.75 -0.40 -2.39
N GLY A 141 0.53 -0.39 -1.86
CA GLY A 141 -0.31 0.80 -1.75
C GLY A 141 0.42 1.93 -1.01
N HIS A 142 1.01 1.65 0.15
CA HIS A 142 1.85 2.63 0.85
C HIS A 142 3.08 3.06 0.04
N PHE A 143 3.73 2.14 -0.67
CA PHE A 143 4.87 2.49 -1.51
C PHE A 143 4.46 3.44 -2.65
N LEU A 144 3.34 3.15 -3.30
CA LEU A 144 2.79 3.99 -4.37
C LEU A 144 2.41 5.37 -3.86
N ASP A 145 1.72 5.40 -2.72
CA ASP A 145 1.31 6.61 -2.01
C ASP A 145 2.50 7.54 -1.74
N LEU A 146 3.56 7.04 -1.11
CA LEU A 146 4.64 7.88 -0.64
C LEU A 146 5.70 8.22 -1.70
N TYR A 147 5.90 7.35 -2.70
CA TYR A 147 7.07 7.43 -3.58
C TYR A 147 6.77 7.48 -5.07
N ILE A 148 5.58 7.08 -5.52
CA ILE A 148 5.26 7.03 -6.96
C ILE A 148 4.34 8.16 -7.37
N LEU A 149 3.32 8.49 -6.56
CA LEU A 149 2.34 9.50 -6.94
C LEU A 149 2.99 10.88 -7.18
N GLU A 150 2.46 11.58 -8.18
CA GLU A 150 3.05 12.80 -8.69
C GLU A 150 3.02 13.90 -7.62
N LYS A 151 4.20 14.33 -7.21
CA LYS A 151 4.38 15.47 -6.30
C LYS A 151 4.48 16.74 -7.14
N LYS A 152 3.42 17.54 -7.19
CA LYS A 152 3.50 18.89 -7.76
C LYS A 152 4.17 19.81 -6.75
N VAL A 153 4.78 20.89 -7.23
CA VAL A 153 5.52 21.88 -6.41
C VAL A 153 4.70 22.40 -5.21
N THR A 154 3.36 22.36 -5.29
CA THR A 154 2.46 22.89 -4.25
C THR A 154 1.54 21.85 -3.60
N LYS A 155 1.44 20.62 -4.13
CA LYS A 155 0.50 19.60 -3.61
C LYS A 155 0.80 18.19 -4.12
N ASP A 156 0.71 17.20 -3.25
CA ASP A 156 0.80 15.78 -3.60
C ASP A 156 -0.56 15.29 -4.14
N ILE A 157 -0.59 14.41 -5.15
CA ILE A 157 -1.85 13.80 -5.59
C ILE A 157 -2.52 13.07 -4.43
N SER A 158 -1.76 12.43 -3.55
CA SER A 158 -2.30 11.76 -2.36
C SER A 158 -3.07 12.68 -1.42
N ASP A 159 -2.75 13.98 -1.39
CA ASP A 159 -3.48 14.95 -0.57
C ASP A 159 -4.95 15.04 -0.98
N PHE A 160 -5.27 14.86 -2.26
CA PHE A 160 -6.66 14.83 -2.71
C PHE A 160 -7.43 13.64 -2.13
N PHE A 161 -6.77 12.50 -1.92
CA PHE A 161 -7.38 11.34 -1.27
C PHE A 161 -7.56 11.61 0.22
N TYR A 162 -6.52 12.09 0.90
CA TYR A 162 -6.58 12.33 2.35
C TYR A 162 -7.64 13.38 2.71
N GLU A 163 -7.74 14.45 1.93
CA GLU A 163 -8.72 15.51 2.13
C GLU A 163 -10.17 15.04 1.99
N ILE A 164 -10.44 13.82 1.51
CA ILE A 164 -11.81 13.28 1.49
C ILE A 164 -12.32 13.10 2.92
N SER A 165 -11.53 12.49 3.80
CA SER A 165 -11.97 12.02 5.12
C SER A 165 -11.16 12.54 6.30
N TRP A 166 -9.96 13.06 6.07
CA TRP A 166 -8.99 13.36 7.13
C TRP A 166 -8.70 14.86 7.25
N ILE A 167 -8.47 15.32 8.49
CA ILE A 167 -7.96 16.67 8.79
C ILE A 167 -6.43 16.63 8.87
N ASN A 168 -5.90 15.58 9.48
CA ASN A 168 -4.47 15.28 9.59
C ASN A 168 -4.32 13.75 9.64
N THR A 169 -3.10 13.26 9.90
CA THR A 169 -2.78 11.83 9.87
C THR A 169 -3.76 10.93 10.61
N THR A 170 -4.21 11.31 11.82
CA THR A 170 -5.03 10.45 12.69
C THR A 170 -6.39 11.07 13.06
N THR A 171 -6.67 12.30 12.62
CA THR A 171 -7.92 12.99 12.95
C THR A 171 -8.88 12.96 11.77
N LEU A 172 -10.01 12.29 11.94
CA LEU A 172 -11.13 12.28 11.01
C LEU A 172 -11.85 13.63 10.97
N LYS A 173 -12.48 13.93 9.83
CA LYS A 173 -13.46 15.03 9.74
C LYS A 173 -14.70 14.69 10.60
N PRO A 174 -15.34 15.68 11.26
CA PRO A 174 -16.43 15.41 12.22
C PRO A 174 -17.63 14.63 11.69
N SER A 175 -17.89 14.67 10.38
CA SER A 175 -19.03 13.99 9.75
C SER A 175 -18.71 12.59 9.22
N MET A 176 -17.49 12.09 9.44
CA MET A 176 -17.07 10.78 8.93
C MET A 176 -17.64 9.66 9.79
N GLU A 177 -18.27 8.69 9.15
CA GLU A 177 -18.84 7.50 9.78
C GLU A 177 -18.12 6.24 9.31
N GLN A 178 -18.30 5.13 10.03
CA GLN A 178 -17.69 3.85 9.67
C GLN A 178 -18.03 3.38 8.25
N LYS A 179 -19.22 3.70 7.73
CA LYS A 179 -19.65 3.37 6.37
C LYS A 179 -18.89 4.13 5.27
N ASP A 180 -18.13 5.16 5.63
CA ASP A 180 -17.34 5.98 4.70
C ASP A 180 -15.92 5.40 4.47
N PHE A 181 -15.67 4.21 5.03
CA PHE A 181 -14.40 3.52 5.04
C PHE A 181 -14.58 2.09 4.56
N VAL A 182 -13.58 1.59 3.86
CA VAL A 182 -13.63 0.23 3.29
C VAL A 182 -13.47 -0.84 4.37
N SER A 183 -12.78 -0.50 5.46
CA SER A 183 -12.57 -1.37 6.62
C SER A 183 -12.39 -0.60 7.92
N GLY A 184 -12.50 -1.29 9.06
CA GLY A 184 -12.13 -0.72 10.36
C GLY A 184 -10.66 -0.31 10.44
N TYR A 185 -9.76 -1.01 9.75
CA TYR A 185 -8.33 -0.70 9.72
C TYR A 185 -8.06 0.59 8.90
N SER A 186 -8.81 0.80 7.82
CA SER A 186 -8.76 2.05 7.03
C SER A 186 -9.19 3.29 7.83
N MET A 187 -9.88 3.13 8.97
CA MET A 187 -10.24 4.24 9.88
C MET A 187 -9.16 4.61 10.90
N THR A 188 -8.00 3.94 10.89
CA THR A 188 -6.97 4.16 11.92
C THR A 188 -6.12 5.40 11.63
N ASN A 189 -5.75 5.64 10.38
CA ASN A 189 -5.06 6.84 9.91
C ASN A 189 -5.19 7.00 8.37
N LYS A 190 -4.84 8.17 7.84
CA LYS A 190 -4.97 8.50 6.41
C LYS A 190 -4.16 7.59 5.47
N TYR A 191 -3.03 7.06 5.93
CA TYR A 191 -2.17 6.18 5.12
C TYR A 191 -2.75 4.77 5.02
N GLU A 192 -3.29 4.23 6.11
CA GLU A 192 -4.02 2.95 6.07
C GLU A 192 -5.31 3.07 5.26
N ASP A 193 -5.99 4.21 5.33
CA ASP A 193 -7.16 4.49 4.49
C ASP A 193 -6.83 4.33 3.00
N PHE A 194 -5.69 4.89 2.60
CA PHE A 194 -5.19 4.77 1.23
C PHE A 194 -4.85 3.31 0.89
N ALA A 195 -4.02 2.63 1.69
CA ALA A 195 -3.54 1.28 1.38
C ALA A 195 -4.66 0.22 1.40
N GLU A 196 -5.59 0.30 2.35
CA GLU A 196 -6.76 -0.56 2.40
C GLU A 196 -7.68 -0.30 1.20
N SER A 197 -7.95 0.97 0.87
CA SER A 197 -8.82 1.30 -0.27
C SER A 197 -8.18 0.93 -1.61
N PHE A 198 -6.85 1.07 -1.74
CA PHE A 198 -6.08 0.62 -2.90
C PHE A 198 -6.20 -0.90 -3.08
N THR A 199 -5.98 -1.66 -2.00
CA THR A 199 -6.12 -3.11 -1.99
C THR A 199 -7.54 -3.53 -2.36
N TYR A 200 -8.53 -2.83 -1.82
CA TYR A 200 -9.93 -3.11 -2.09
C TYR A 200 -10.31 -2.83 -3.55
N TYR A 201 -9.77 -1.75 -4.13
CA TYR A 201 -9.96 -1.43 -5.53
C TYR A 201 -9.37 -2.51 -6.45
N ILE A 202 -8.22 -3.07 -6.12
CA ILE A 202 -7.58 -4.13 -6.92
C ILE A 202 -8.32 -5.45 -6.77
N LEU A 203 -8.58 -5.90 -5.54
CA LEU A 203 -9.03 -7.28 -5.29
C LEU A 203 -10.56 -7.44 -5.24
N HIS A 204 -11.30 -6.35 -4.98
CA HIS A 204 -12.73 -6.39 -4.73
C HIS A 204 -13.46 -5.20 -5.38
N ASN A 205 -13.00 -4.76 -6.56
CA ASN A 205 -13.46 -3.54 -7.22
C ASN A 205 -14.98 -3.38 -7.31
N ASN A 206 -15.69 -4.43 -7.72
CA ASN A 206 -17.14 -4.37 -7.88
C ASN A 206 -17.86 -4.11 -6.56
N ASP A 207 -17.37 -4.70 -5.48
CA ASP A 207 -17.96 -4.49 -4.16
C ASP A 207 -17.65 -3.09 -3.63
N PHE A 208 -16.43 -2.61 -3.87
CA PHE A 208 -16.09 -1.21 -3.59
C PHE A 208 -16.99 -0.26 -4.40
N TYR A 209 -17.21 -0.53 -5.70
CA TYR A 209 -18.12 0.24 -6.54
C TYR A 209 -19.55 0.22 -5.99
N GLU A 210 -20.10 -0.95 -5.65
CA GLU A 210 -21.46 -1.07 -5.07
C GLU A 210 -21.59 -0.28 -3.76
N LYS A 211 -20.63 -0.38 -2.84
CA LYS A 211 -20.61 0.40 -1.60
C LYS A 211 -20.45 1.91 -1.86
N SER A 212 -19.71 2.28 -2.91
CA SER A 212 -19.53 3.67 -3.31
C SER A 212 -20.84 4.33 -3.75
N LEU A 213 -21.80 3.57 -4.26
CA LEU A 213 -23.14 4.09 -4.61
C LEU A 213 -23.95 4.49 -3.37
N LEU A 214 -23.55 4.05 -2.18
CA LEU A 214 -24.25 4.27 -0.91
C LEU A 214 -23.56 5.31 -0.02
N SER A 215 -22.31 5.69 -0.31
CA SER A 215 -21.56 6.71 0.41
C SER A 215 -20.83 7.63 -0.57
N GLU A 216 -21.17 8.92 -0.54
CA GLU A 216 -20.49 9.96 -1.31
C GLU A 216 -18.99 10.03 -0.97
N THR A 217 -18.62 9.70 0.26
CA THR A 217 -17.22 9.65 0.68
C THR A 217 -16.49 8.48 0.03
N LEU A 218 -17.06 7.27 0.07
CA LEU A 218 -16.50 6.10 -0.63
C LEU A 218 -16.47 6.31 -2.14
N LYS A 219 -17.48 6.99 -2.70
CA LYS A 219 -17.50 7.38 -4.11
C LYS A 219 -16.28 8.19 -4.49
N LYS A 220 -15.96 9.25 -3.73
CA LYS A 220 -14.77 10.07 -4.00
C LYS A 220 -13.48 9.26 -3.90
N LYS A 221 -13.40 8.32 -2.96
CA LYS A 221 -12.23 7.43 -2.82
C LYS A 221 -12.12 6.47 -4.01
N TYR A 222 -13.22 5.86 -4.43
CA TYR A 222 -13.27 4.99 -5.61
C TYR A 222 -12.87 5.76 -6.88
N ASP A 223 -13.47 6.94 -7.09
CA ASP A 223 -13.20 7.80 -8.22
C ASP A 223 -11.72 8.24 -8.24
N PHE A 224 -11.11 8.50 -7.08
CA PHE A 224 -9.67 8.81 -7.01
C PHE A 224 -8.80 7.70 -7.62
N PHE A 225 -9.03 6.42 -7.27
CA PHE A 225 -8.25 5.33 -7.85
C PHE A 225 -8.49 5.18 -9.36
N SER A 226 -9.74 5.31 -9.80
CA SER A 226 -10.10 5.28 -11.22
C SER A 226 -9.43 6.41 -12.01
N ASP A 227 -9.42 7.63 -11.48
CA ASP A 227 -9.03 8.82 -12.24
C ASP A 227 -7.52 9.09 -12.17
N TYR A 228 -6.85 8.73 -11.07
CA TYR A 228 -5.44 9.06 -10.86
C TYR A 228 -4.49 7.87 -11.03
N ILE A 229 -4.92 6.65 -10.70
CA ILE A 229 -4.04 5.48 -10.60
C ILE A 229 -4.30 4.46 -11.72
N PHE A 230 -5.57 4.11 -11.95
CA PHE A 230 -6.06 3.06 -12.85
C PHE A 230 -6.99 3.64 -13.94
N ARG A 231 -6.39 4.47 -14.81
CA ARG A 231 -7.09 5.31 -15.79
C ARG A 231 -7.66 4.57 -16.99
N ASN A 232 -7.31 3.30 -17.20
CA ASN A 232 -7.76 2.50 -18.33
C ASN A 232 -8.65 1.35 -17.87
N ASP A 233 -9.50 1.62 -16.87
CA ASP A 233 -10.42 0.66 -16.27
C ASP A 233 -9.72 -0.60 -15.72
N GLU A 234 -8.45 -0.48 -15.34
CA GLU A 234 -7.72 -1.59 -14.71
C GLU A 234 -8.42 -2.02 -13.42
N PHE A 235 -8.47 -3.34 -13.20
CA PHE A 235 -9.11 -4.02 -12.07
C PHE A 235 -10.64 -3.85 -11.95
N LYS A 236 -11.32 -3.17 -12.88
CA LYS A 236 -12.80 -3.12 -12.93
C LYS A 236 -13.39 -4.42 -13.47
N THR A 237 -13.33 -5.48 -12.66
CA THR A 237 -13.79 -6.84 -13.02
C THR A 237 -14.30 -7.62 -11.81
N ASN A 238 -15.07 -8.67 -12.08
CA ASN A 238 -15.54 -9.67 -11.11
C ASN A 238 -14.87 -11.04 -11.27
N SER A 239 -13.90 -11.17 -12.17
CA SER A 239 -13.37 -12.47 -12.61
C SER A 239 -12.71 -13.32 -11.52
N TYR A 240 -12.31 -12.71 -10.40
CA TYR A 240 -11.67 -13.38 -9.27
C TYR A 240 -12.46 -13.23 -7.96
N LYS A 241 -13.73 -12.83 -8.01
CA LYS A 241 -14.64 -12.85 -6.85
C LYS A 241 -15.02 -14.31 -6.52
N THR A 242 -14.87 -14.73 -5.26
CA THR A 242 -15.23 -16.09 -4.80
C THR A 242 -16.49 -16.13 -3.95
N ILE A 243 -16.84 -15.02 -3.31
CA ILE A 243 -18.02 -14.88 -2.47
C ILE A 243 -19.01 -13.91 -3.12
N ASN A 244 -20.30 -14.25 -3.14
CA ASN A 244 -21.31 -13.39 -3.76
C ASN A 244 -21.57 -12.12 -2.93
N TYR A 245 -21.40 -12.21 -1.61
CA TYR A 245 -21.65 -11.14 -0.66
C TYR A 245 -20.42 -10.93 0.22
N ILE A 246 -19.93 -9.68 0.23
CA ILE A 246 -18.93 -9.19 1.17
C ILE A 246 -19.74 -8.46 2.26
N SER A 247 -19.55 -8.86 3.52
CA SER A 247 -20.14 -8.19 4.69
C SER A 247 -20.09 -6.66 4.59
N ASP A 248 -21.11 -6.00 5.16
CA ASP A 248 -21.17 -4.54 5.22
C ASP A 248 -19.96 -3.94 5.94
N TYR A 249 -19.37 -4.71 6.86
CA TYR A 249 -18.17 -4.36 7.59
C TYR A 249 -17.13 -5.47 7.57
N TYR A 250 -15.89 -5.09 7.28
CA TYR A 250 -14.68 -5.86 7.55
C TYR A 250 -13.74 -5.05 8.41
N ARG A 251 -13.04 -5.72 9.32
CA ARG A 251 -11.97 -5.06 10.07
C ARG A 251 -10.78 -4.76 9.16
N ASP A 252 -10.49 -5.61 8.19
CA ASP A 252 -9.24 -5.62 7.43
C ASP A 252 -9.47 -6.28 6.06
N ILE A 253 -9.20 -5.53 4.98
CA ILE A 253 -9.47 -5.95 3.60
C ILE A 253 -8.59 -7.12 3.18
N THR A 254 -7.37 -7.24 3.71
CA THR A 254 -6.41 -8.27 3.25
C THR A 254 -6.88 -9.70 3.53
N LYS A 255 -7.89 -9.86 4.41
CA LYS A 255 -8.49 -11.14 4.78
C LYS A 255 -9.72 -11.50 3.97
N ILE A 256 -10.21 -10.63 3.10
CA ILE A 256 -11.36 -10.94 2.23
C ILE A 256 -10.91 -11.94 1.17
N GLU A 257 -11.67 -13.02 1.00
CA GLU A 257 -11.30 -14.09 0.08
C GLU A 257 -11.52 -13.67 -1.39
N TYR A 258 -10.60 -14.10 -2.25
CA TYR A 258 -10.68 -13.99 -3.70
C TYR A 258 -10.00 -15.21 -4.36
N SER A 259 -10.25 -15.42 -5.64
CA SER A 259 -9.64 -16.51 -6.41
C SER A 259 -8.26 -16.06 -6.87
N LEU A 260 -7.23 -16.48 -6.14
CA LEU A 260 -5.84 -16.21 -6.49
C LEU A 260 -5.52 -16.65 -7.91
N GLN A 261 -5.92 -17.87 -8.30
CA GLN A 261 -5.67 -18.38 -9.65
C GLN A 261 -6.26 -17.47 -10.74
N ASN A 262 -7.51 -17.04 -10.58
CA ASN A 262 -8.16 -16.16 -11.55
C ASN A 262 -7.55 -14.76 -11.55
N PHE A 263 -7.11 -14.26 -10.40
CA PHE A 263 -6.40 -12.98 -10.29
C PHE A 263 -5.05 -13.03 -11.01
N LEU A 264 -4.26 -14.08 -10.78
CA LEU A 264 -3.00 -14.30 -11.50
C LEU A 264 -3.21 -14.48 -13.01
N GLN A 265 -4.33 -15.08 -13.43
CA GLN A 265 -4.70 -15.16 -14.85
C GLN A 265 -5.09 -13.79 -15.42
N TYR A 266 -5.79 -12.96 -14.65
CA TYR A 266 -6.15 -11.60 -15.04
C TYR A 266 -4.90 -10.75 -15.29
N LEU A 267 -3.90 -10.82 -14.40
CA LEU A 267 -2.64 -10.06 -14.51
C LEU A 267 -1.79 -10.39 -15.74
N LYS A 268 -2.01 -11.55 -16.38
CA LYS A 268 -1.28 -12.01 -17.58
C LYS A 268 -1.81 -11.40 -18.89
N LYS A 269 -3.00 -10.78 -18.87
CA LYS A 269 -3.59 -10.13 -20.05
C LYS A 269 -2.78 -8.90 -20.45
#